data_AF-A0A917FPW1-F1
#
_entry.id   AF-A0A917FPW1-F1
#
_cell.length_a   1.000
_cell.length_b   1.000
_cell.length_c   1.000
_cell.angle_alpha   90.00
_cell.angle_beta   90.00
_cell.angle_gamma   90.00
#
_symmetry.space_group_name_H-M   'P 1'
#
loop_
_entity.id
_entity.type
_entity.pdbx_description
1 polymer ?
#
loop_
_entity_poly.entity_id
_entity_poly.type
_entity_poly.pdbx_seq_one_letter_code
_entity_poly.pdbx_strand_id
1 'polypeptide(L)' 'MNHVCPVCEYPYLKEEPRTANGGSYEICPRCGFQFGVTDDDLGFTYEQWREKGGWAL' A
#
# COMPACT_ATOMS: atom_id res chain seq x y z
N MET A 1 -3.64 16.12 -5.80
CA MET A 1 -2.29 15.59 -6.07
C MET A 1 -2.39 14.08 -6.08
N ASN A 2 -1.53 13.41 -6.84
CA ASN A 2 -1.51 11.95 -6.89
C ASN A 2 -0.23 11.47 -6.22
N HIS A 3 -0.30 10.34 -5.53
CA HIS A 3 0.84 9.73 -4.85
C HIS A 3 1.19 8.37 -5.47
N VAL A 4 2.45 7.96 -5.32
CA VAL A 4 2.95 6.71 -5.86
C VAL A 4 2.90 5.63 -4.78
N CYS A 5 2.32 4.48 -5.11
CA CYS A 5 2.35 3.32 -4.24
C CYS A 5 3.80 2.79 -4.12
N PRO A 6 4.40 2.74 -2.91
CA PRO A 6 5.77 2.27 -2.72
C PRO A 6 5.91 0.75 -2.90
N VAL A 7 4.80 0.03 -3.02
CA VAL A 7 4.77 -1.42 -3.19
C VAL A 7 4.85 -1.80 -4.66
N CYS A 8 4.06 -1.17 -5.53
CA CYS A 8 3.85 -1.58 -6.93
C CYS A 8 3.92 -0.44 -7.96
N GLU A 9 4.39 0.74 -7.53
CA GLU A 9 4.62 1.91 -8.39
C GLU A 9 3.36 2.45 -9.08
N TYR A 10 2.17 2.12 -8.58
CA TYR A 10 0.92 2.72 -9.06
C TYR A 10 0.92 4.23 -8.78
N PRO A 11 0.83 5.12 -9.80
CA PRO A 11 1.10 6.54 -9.63
C PRO A 11 -0.12 7.40 -9.28
N TYR A 12 -1.28 6.79 -9.04
CA TYR A 12 -2.56 7.47 -8.89
C TYR A 12 -3.27 7.19 -7.56
N LEU A 13 -2.51 7.00 -6.48
CA LEU A 13 -3.11 7.01 -5.15
C LEU A 13 -3.70 8.40 -4.86
N LYS A 14 -4.90 8.43 -4.31
CA LYS A 14 -5.63 9.64 -3.92
C LYS A 14 -5.07 10.26 -2.64
N GLU A 15 -4.51 9.42 -1.78
CA GLU A 15 -3.94 9.80 -0.50
C GLU A 15 -2.46 9.43 -0.42
N GLU A 16 -1.72 10.13 0.44
CA GLU A 16 -0.33 9.80 0.71
C GLU A 16 -0.26 8.43 1.42
N PRO A 17 0.53 7.47 0.92
CA PRO A 17 0.61 6.11 1.50
C PRO A 17 0.81 6.09 3.03
N ARG A 18 1.66 6.99 3.52
CA ARG A 18 2.09 7.09 4.91
C ARG A 18 2.28 8.55 5.25
N THR A 19 1.69 8.98 6.35
CA THR A 19 1.91 10.28 6.97
C THR A 19 2.66 10.11 8.30
N ALA A 20 3.02 11.22 8.96
CA ALA A 20 3.56 11.18 10.32
C ALA A 20 2.63 10.51 11.35
N ASN A 21 1.33 10.41 11.06
CA ASN A 21 0.32 9.85 11.95
C ASN A 21 -0.03 8.38 11.64
N GLY A 22 0.57 7.77 10.61
CA GLY A 22 0.29 6.37 10.22
C GLY A 22 0.02 6.18 8.73
N GLY A 23 -0.48 4.99 8.38
CA GLY A 23 -0.89 4.66 7.01
C GLY A 23 -2.21 5.33 6.59
N SER A 24 -2.36 5.55 5.28
CA SER A 24 -3.63 6.02 4.71
C SER A 24 -4.72 4.94 4.77
N TYR A 25 -5.98 5.38 4.80
CA TYR A 25 -7.14 4.51 4.65
C TYR A 25 -7.35 3.99 3.22
N GLU A 26 -6.64 4.54 2.24
CA GLU A 26 -6.69 4.08 0.86
C GLU A 26 -6.02 2.71 0.71
N ILE A 27 -6.74 1.79 0.06
CA ILE A 27 -6.20 0.52 -0.39
C ILE A 27 -5.71 0.72 -1.82
N CYS A 28 -4.45 0.39 -2.09
CA CYS A 28 -3.88 0.52 -3.43
C CYS A 28 -4.71 -0.29 -4.45
N PRO A 29 -5.32 0.34 -5.47
CA PRO A 29 -6.20 -0.37 -6.40
C PRO A 29 -5.45 -1.30 -7.36
N ARG A 30 -4.11 -1.20 -7.44
CA ARG A 30 -3.28 -2.09 -8.28
C ARG A 30 -2.81 -3.34 -7.55
N CYS A 31 -2.43 -3.25 -6.26
CA CYS A 31 -1.83 -4.39 -5.54
C CYS A 31 -2.57 -4.81 -4.27
N GLY A 32 -3.65 -4.11 -3.91
CA GLY A 32 -4.46 -4.42 -2.72
C GLY A 32 -3.77 -4.09 -1.39
N PHE A 33 -2.63 -3.39 -1.39
CA PHE A 33 -1.94 -3.04 -0.15
C PHE A 33 -2.70 -1.95 0.60
N GLN A 34 -3.03 -2.19 1.87
CA GLN A 34 -3.58 -1.17 2.77
C GLN A 34 -2.51 -0.73 3.76
N PHE A 35 -2.14 0.55 3.72
CA PHE A 35 -1.09 1.09 4.58
C PHE A 35 -1.56 1.20 6.03
N GLY A 36 -0.73 0.79 6.98
CA GLY A 36 -1.09 0.70 8.39
C GLY A 36 -1.86 -0.57 8.77
N VAL A 37 -2.40 -1.32 7.81
CA VAL A 37 -3.07 -2.60 8.08
C VAL A 37 -2.23 -3.76 7.58
N THR A 38 -1.80 -3.72 6.31
CA THR A 38 -1.01 -4.81 5.73
C THR A 38 0.39 -4.89 6.34
N ASP A 39 1.04 -3.75 6.56
CA ASP A 39 2.36 -3.67 7.18
C ASP A 39 2.32 -3.64 8.70
N ASP A 40 1.57 -2.74 9.32
CA ASP A 40 1.64 -2.57 10.78
C ASP A 40 0.83 -3.65 11.53
N ASP A 41 -0.44 -3.90 11.16
CA ASP A 41 -1.29 -4.87 11.86
C ASP A 41 -1.02 -6.33 11.46
N LEU A 42 -0.84 -6.60 10.16
CA LEU A 42 -0.63 -7.96 9.62
C LEU A 42 0.85 -8.34 9.50
N GLY A 43 1.77 -7.38 9.64
CA GLY A 43 3.21 -7.62 9.69
C GLY A 43 3.88 -7.92 8.34
N PHE A 44 3.24 -7.64 7.20
CA PHE A 44 3.87 -7.86 5.89
C PHE A 44 4.74 -6.68 5.47
N THR A 45 5.98 -6.95 5.06
CA THR A 45 6.80 -5.93 4.37
C THR A 45 6.29 -5.69 2.95
N TYR A 46 6.68 -4.57 2.34
CA TYR A 46 6.37 -4.29 0.93
C TYR A 46 6.94 -5.35 -0.01
N GLU A 47 8.10 -5.91 0.33
CA GLU A 47 8.73 -6.98 -0.45
C GLU A 47 7.94 -8.28 -0.36
N GLN A 48 7.58 -8.72 0.84
CA GLN A 48 6.76 -9.92 1.05
C GLN A 48 5.42 -9.81 0.32
N TRP A 49 4.81 -8.62 0.30
CA TRP A 49 3.56 -8.42 -0.42
C TRP A 49 3.71 -8.46 -1.94
N ARG A 50 4.82 -7.90 -2.46
CA ARG A 50 5.16 -8.03 -3.89
C ARG A 50 5.35 -9.48 -4.30
N GLU A 51 6.09 -10.26 -3.52
CA GLU A 51 6.36 -11.68 -3.80
C GLU A 51 5.09 -12.53 -3.76
N LYS A 52 4.15 -12.21 -2.87
CA LYS A 52 2.85 -12.87 -2.80
C LYS A 52 1.95 -12.58 -4.02
N GLY A 53 2.26 -11.55 -4.82
CA GLY A 53 1.46 -11.11 -5.96
C GLY A 53 0.31 -10.16 -5.59
N GLY A 54 0.30 -9.64 -4.36
CA GLY A 54 -0.82 -8.86 -3.83
C GLY A 54 -2.16 -9.62 -3.80
N TRP A 55 -3.26 -8.93 -3.51
CA TRP A 55 -4.59 -9.45 -3.82
C TRP A 55 -4.83 -9.25 -5.31
N ALA A 56 -4.21 -10.06 -6.16
CA ALA A 56 -4.47 -10.05 -7.59
C ALA A 56 -5.95 -10.38 -7.84
N LEU A 57 -6.73 -9.35 -8.16
CA LEU A 57 -7.93 -9.40 -8.98
C LEU A 57 -7.67 -8.54 -10.22
#